data_AF-V4RLJ5-F1
#
_entry.id   AF-V4RLJ5-F1
#
_cell.length_a   1.000
_cell.length_b   1.000
_cell.length_c   1.000
_cell.angle_alpha   90.00
_cell.angle_beta   90.00
_cell.angle_gamma   90.00
#
_symmetry.space_group_name_H-M   'P 1'
#
loop_
_entity.id
_entity.type
_entity.pdbx_description
1 polymer ?
#
loop_
_entity_poly.entity_id
_entity_poly.type
_entity_poly.pdbx_seq_one_letter_code
_entity_poly.pdbx_strand_id
1 'polypeptide(L)'
;MAHSHLIALFLLISCTLPALYASDGDADPIYKGCVEQCEKTGCVGDKCFQHCNFSSDGKPIDGPWYLQEPLYLRWKQWDCSSDCRYHCMLAREGEREKVGDKPVKYHGKWPFRRVYGIQEPVAVALSALNLSIQFHGWMSFFILLYYKLPLRPDKKTYYEYTGLWHIYGILAMNSWFWSAVFHSRDVELTEKLDCSSAVALLGFNFILAILRAFSVRDEAARVMVAAPLIAFVTTHILYLNFYKLDHGNSFLLMSLTCNA
;
A
#
# COMPACT_ATOMS: atom_id res chain seq x y z
N MET A 1 1.73 -42.51 -12.39
CA MET A 1 2.40 -42.05 -11.16
C MET A 1 2.36 -40.54 -10.97
N ALA A 2 2.74 -39.70 -11.94
CA ALA A 2 2.75 -38.23 -11.79
C ALA A 2 1.41 -37.57 -11.41
N HIS A 3 0.27 -38.06 -11.92
CA HIS A 3 -1.05 -37.53 -11.58
C HIS A 3 -1.45 -37.73 -10.11
N SER A 4 -1.00 -38.81 -9.48
CA SER A 4 -1.32 -39.11 -8.07
C SER A 4 -0.54 -38.20 -7.11
N HIS A 5 0.70 -37.83 -7.48
CA HIS A 5 1.50 -36.87 -6.73
C HIS A 5 0.98 -35.43 -6.85
N LEU A 6 0.45 -35.04 -8.01
CA LEU A 6 -0.20 -33.74 -8.22
C LEU A 6 -1.47 -33.59 -7.38
N ILE A 7 -2.29 -34.64 -7.30
CA ILE A 7 -3.51 -34.66 -6.48
C ILE A 7 -3.15 -34.63 -4.98
N ALA A 8 -2.12 -35.40 -4.56
CA ALA A 8 -1.64 -35.37 -3.19
C ALA A 8 -1.06 -34.01 -2.80
N LEU A 9 -0.32 -33.35 -3.71
CA LEU A 9 0.19 -31.99 -3.51
C LEU A 9 -0.95 -30.97 -3.40
N PHE A 10 -1.97 -31.07 -4.26
CA PHE A 10 -3.16 -30.20 -4.19
C PHE A 10 -3.95 -30.39 -2.90
N LEU A 11 -4.10 -31.63 -2.42
CA LEU A 11 -4.77 -31.92 -1.15
C LEU A 11 -3.96 -31.43 0.06
N LEU A 12 -2.63 -31.58 0.02
CA LEU A 12 -1.72 -31.03 1.04
C LEU A 12 -1.79 -29.49 1.07
N ILE A 13 -1.76 -28.83 -0.09
CA ILE A 13 -1.88 -27.36 -0.20
C ILE A 13 -3.26 -26.90 0.29
N SER A 14 -4.33 -27.61 -0.06
CA SER A 14 -5.70 -27.30 0.39
C SER A 14 -5.90 -27.47 1.90
N CYS A 15 -5.21 -28.42 2.53
CA CYS A 15 -5.27 -28.61 4.00
C CYS A 15 -4.39 -27.62 4.77
N THR A 16 -3.46 -26.93 4.11
CA THR A 16 -2.65 -25.85 4.71
C THR A 16 -3.24 -24.46 4.51
N LEU A 17 -4.36 -24.31 3.79
CA LEU A 17 -5.05 -23.02 3.69
C LEU A 17 -5.65 -22.70 5.05
N PRO A 18 -5.18 -21.62 5.73
CA PRO A 18 -5.79 -21.19 6.98
C PRO A 18 -7.26 -20.91 6.71
N ALA A 19 -8.14 -21.35 7.61
CA ALA A 19 -9.51 -20.89 7.61
C ALA A 19 -9.50 -19.36 7.65
N LEU A 20 -10.18 -18.74 6.69
CA LEU A 20 -10.29 -17.29 6.57
C LEU A 20 -11.27 -16.80 7.63
N TYR A 21 -10.77 -16.63 8.84
CA TYR A 21 -11.52 -15.97 9.89
C TYR A 21 -11.56 -14.47 9.58
N ALA A 22 -12.77 -13.91 9.60
CA ALA A 22 -12.94 -12.48 9.72
C ALA A 22 -12.16 -11.98 10.94
N SER A 23 -11.62 -10.77 10.88
CA SER A 23 -10.86 -10.19 11.98
C SER A 23 -11.68 -10.25 13.28
N ASP A 24 -11.06 -10.51 14.44
CA ASP A 24 -11.78 -10.65 15.71
C ASP A 24 -12.70 -9.45 16.00
N GLY A 25 -12.25 -8.24 15.64
CA GLY A 25 -13.07 -7.02 15.73
C GLY A 25 -14.23 -6.97 14.73
N ASP A 26 -14.07 -7.54 13.53
CA ASP A 26 -15.14 -7.62 12.52
C ASP A 26 -16.21 -8.63 12.90
N ALA A 27 -15.89 -9.59 13.79
CA ALA A 27 -16.85 -10.54 14.32
C ALA A 27 -17.67 -9.96 15.50
N ASP A 28 -17.22 -8.86 16.12
CA ASP A 28 -17.85 -8.27 17.30
C ASP A 28 -19.26 -7.71 16.96
N PRO A 29 -20.34 -8.22 17.58
CA PRO A 29 -21.70 -7.77 17.30
C PRO A 29 -21.96 -6.32 17.74
N ILE A 30 -21.27 -5.82 18.77
CA ILE A 30 -21.39 -4.43 19.22
C ILE A 30 -20.80 -3.49 18.17
N TYR A 31 -19.64 -3.85 17.62
CA TYR A 31 -19.01 -3.10 16.53
C TYR A 31 -19.92 -3.05 15.30
N LYS A 32 -20.46 -4.19 14.86
CA LYS A 32 -21.38 -4.24 13.71
C LYS A 32 -22.61 -3.37 13.92
N GLY A 33 -23.24 -3.48 15.09
CA GLY A 33 -24.41 -2.68 15.44
C GLY A 33 -24.12 -1.17 15.40
N CYS A 34 -22.95 -0.76 15.91
CA CYS A 34 -22.52 0.64 15.84
C CYS A 34 -22.35 1.12 14.40
N VAL A 35 -21.69 0.33 13.54
CA VAL A 35 -21.46 0.71 12.13
C VAL A 35 -22.79 0.83 11.39
N GLU A 36 -23.69 -0.16 11.52
CA GLU A 36 -25.02 -0.11 10.90
C GLU A 36 -25.86 1.08 11.37
N GLN A 37 -25.76 1.42 12.66
CA GLN A 37 -26.45 2.59 13.21
C GLN A 37 -25.85 3.89 12.66
N CYS A 38 -24.52 4.01 12.66
CA CYS A 38 -23.83 5.20 12.17
C CYS A 38 -24.07 5.45 10.68
N GLU A 39 -24.09 4.40 9.85
CA GLU A 39 -24.39 4.55 8.42
C GLU A 39 -25.82 5.06 8.16
N LYS A 40 -26.76 4.83 9.10
CA LYS A 40 -28.13 5.33 9.04
C LYS A 40 -28.31 6.72 9.65
N THR A 41 -27.68 6.98 10.79
CA THR A 41 -27.87 8.22 11.56
C THR A 41 -26.83 9.28 11.27
N GLY A 42 -25.70 8.90 10.67
CA GLY A 42 -24.52 9.74 10.48
C GLY A 42 -23.78 10.07 11.78
N CYS A 43 -24.05 9.38 12.89
CA CYS A 43 -23.50 9.73 14.21
C CYS A 43 -22.98 8.51 14.99
N VAL A 44 -21.89 8.71 15.73
CA VAL A 44 -21.37 7.80 16.76
C VAL A 44 -21.29 8.55 18.08
N GLY A 45 -22.21 8.25 19.01
CA GLY A 45 -22.35 9.01 20.26
C GLY A 45 -22.64 10.49 19.97
N ASP A 46 -21.85 11.39 20.56
CA ASP A 46 -21.99 12.85 20.37
C ASP A 46 -21.34 13.38 19.07
N LYS A 47 -20.67 12.52 18.29
CA LYS A 47 -19.99 12.91 17.06
C LYS A 47 -20.85 12.59 15.85
N CYS A 48 -21.27 13.60 15.11
CA CYS A 48 -22.02 13.48 13.87
C CYS A 48 -21.22 13.98 12.67
N PHE A 49 -21.31 13.26 11.55
CA PHE A 49 -20.59 13.56 10.31
C PHE A 49 -21.55 14.20 9.30
N GLN A 50 -21.30 15.46 8.95
CA GLN A 50 -22.15 16.20 8.00
C GLN A 50 -22.22 15.52 6.61
N HIS A 51 -21.12 14.86 6.19
CA HIS A 51 -21.04 14.15 4.91
C HIS A 51 -21.77 12.79 4.93
N CYS A 52 -22.26 12.33 6.08
CA CYS A 52 -23.10 11.13 6.22
C CYS A 52 -24.61 11.43 6.12
N ASN A 53 -25.02 12.70 6.02
CA ASN A 53 -26.44 13.05 5.93
C ASN A 53 -26.99 12.68 4.54
N PHE A 54 -27.51 11.46 4.42
CA PHE A 54 -28.35 11.08 3.29
C PHE A 54 -29.69 11.79 3.42
N SER A 55 -29.95 12.77 2.53
CA SER A 55 -31.31 13.25 2.34
C SER A 55 -32.20 12.06 1.99
N SER A 56 -33.40 12.00 2.58
CA SER A 56 -34.39 10.91 2.46
C SER A 56 -34.81 10.55 1.01
N ASP A 57 -34.29 11.25 0.00
CA ASP A 57 -34.60 11.07 -1.42
C ASP A 57 -33.45 10.46 -2.25
N GLY A 58 -32.36 9.99 -1.63
CA GLY A 58 -31.27 9.30 -2.35
C GLY A 58 -30.53 10.16 -3.38
N LYS A 59 -30.68 11.49 -3.32
CA LYS A 59 -29.89 12.44 -4.11
C LYS A 59 -28.87 13.13 -3.20
N PRO A 60 -27.59 13.23 -3.62
CA PRO A 60 -26.70 14.22 -3.04
C PRO A 60 -27.41 15.57 -3.11
N ILE A 61 -27.28 16.40 -2.07
CA ILE A 61 -27.63 17.81 -2.18
C ILE A 61 -26.58 18.40 -3.12
N ASP A 62 -26.83 18.30 -4.42
CA ASP A 62 -26.05 18.97 -5.45
C ASP A 62 -26.29 20.47 -5.26
N GLY A 63 -25.45 21.07 -4.43
CA GLY A 63 -25.19 22.50 -4.49
C GLY A 63 -24.70 22.86 -5.91
N PRO A 64 -24.86 24.12 -6.33
CA PRO A 64 -24.43 24.58 -7.64
C PRO A 64 -23.02 24.06 -8.00
N TRP A 65 -22.81 23.65 -9.25
CA TRP A 65 -21.58 23.04 -9.79
C TRP A 65 -20.26 23.81 -9.49
N TYR A 66 -20.35 25.08 -9.08
CA TYR A 66 -19.21 25.92 -8.69
C TYR A 66 -18.83 25.84 -7.19
N LEU A 67 -19.61 25.14 -6.37
CA LEU A 67 -19.32 24.82 -4.96
C LEU A 67 -18.64 23.46 -4.81
N GLN A 68 -18.14 22.89 -5.91
CA GLN A 68 -17.40 21.65 -5.87
C GLN A 68 -16.15 21.87 -5.01
N GLU A 69 -16.13 21.21 -3.85
CA GLU A 69 -15.06 21.36 -2.90
C GLU A 69 -13.70 21.13 -3.58
N PRO A 70 -12.69 21.98 -3.29
CA PRO A 70 -11.35 21.79 -3.81
C PRO A 70 -10.88 20.35 -3.63
N LEU A 71 -10.16 19.81 -4.63
CA LEU A 71 -9.66 18.43 -4.59
C LEU A 71 -8.88 18.11 -3.30
N TYR A 72 -8.23 19.10 -2.68
CA TYR A 72 -7.53 18.94 -1.40
C TYR A 72 -8.48 18.77 -0.19
N LEU A 73 -9.68 19.37 -0.22
CA LEU A 73 -10.71 19.17 0.80
C LEU A 73 -11.38 17.82 0.61
N ARG A 74 -11.66 17.43 -0.64
CA ARG A 74 -12.14 16.08 -0.98
C ARG A 74 -11.14 14.99 -0.57
N TRP A 75 -9.84 15.26 -0.70
CA TRP A 75 -8.77 14.40 -0.21
C TRP A 75 -8.60 14.41 1.31
N LYS A 76 -9.20 15.36 2.04
CA LYS A 76 -9.22 15.33 3.51
C LYS A 76 -10.48 14.68 4.08
N GLN A 77 -11.59 14.72 3.33
CA GLN A 77 -12.85 14.12 3.73
C GLN A 77 -12.84 12.62 3.51
N TRP A 78 -13.14 11.87 4.57
CA TRP A 78 -13.31 10.43 4.50
C TRP A 78 -14.75 10.10 4.06
N ASP A 79 -14.96 8.91 3.49
CA ASP A 79 -16.30 8.46 3.15
C ASP A 79 -17.08 8.12 4.43
N CYS A 80 -18.40 8.27 4.39
CA CYS A 80 -19.25 8.03 5.56
C CYS A 80 -19.02 6.64 6.20
N SER A 81 -18.99 5.58 5.39
CA SER A 81 -18.74 4.22 5.87
C SER A 81 -17.35 4.09 6.54
N SER A 82 -16.33 4.75 5.97
CA SER A 82 -14.97 4.73 6.53
C SER A 82 -14.86 5.46 7.87
N ASP A 83 -15.58 6.58 8.04
CA ASP A 83 -15.63 7.30 9.31
C ASP A 83 -16.46 6.57 10.37
N CYS A 84 -17.59 5.98 9.98
CA CYS A 84 -18.39 5.13 10.87
C CYS A 84 -17.59 3.94 11.40
N ARG A 85 -16.91 3.19 10.51
CA ARG A 85 -16.03 2.07 10.90
C ARG A 85 -14.93 2.54 11.86
N TYR A 86 -14.25 3.63 11.53
CA TYR A 86 -13.17 4.17 12.35
C TYR A 86 -13.64 4.61 13.75
N HIS A 87 -14.73 5.36 13.84
CA HIS A 87 -15.23 5.88 15.11
C HIS A 87 -15.87 4.78 15.98
N CYS A 88 -16.57 3.82 15.38
CA CYS A 88 -17.08 2.65 16.10
C CYS A 88 -15.96 1.75 16.62
N MET A 89 -14.90 1.54 15.81
CA MET A 89 -13.70 0.83 16.24
C MET A 89 -13.06 1.51 17.46
N LEU A 90 -12.85 2.82 17.42
CA LEU A 90 -12.26 3.55 18.54
C LEU A 90 -13.14 3.53 19.80
N ALA A 91 -14.46 3.63 19.64
CA ALA A 91 -15.39 3.54 20.76
C ALA A 91 -15.29 2.15 21.43
N ARG A 92 -15.27 1.09 20.62
CA ARG A 92 -15.17 -0.28 21.10
C ARG A 92 -13.84 -0.57 21.79
N GLU A 93 -12.74 -0.13 21.19
CA GLU A 93 -11.40 -0.31 21.79
C GLU A 93 -11.25 0.50 23.08
N GLY A 94 -11.89 1.67 23.19
CA GLY A 94 -11.96 2.43 24.44
C GLY A 94 -12.76 1.71 25.55
N GLU A 95 -13.75 0.89 25.21
CA GLU A 95 -14.45 0.02 26.18
C GLU A 95 -13.57 -1.16 26.61
N ARG A 96 -12.86 -1.77 25.67
CA ARG A 96 -11.95 -2.89 25.92
C ARG A 96 -10.75 -2.48 26.78
N GLU A 97 -10.20 -1.29 26.52
CA GLU A 97 -9.13 -0.69 27.34
C GLU A 97 -9.57 -0.52 28.82
N LYS A 98 -10.82 -0.09 29.07
CA LYS A 98 -11.34 0.06 30.44
C LYS A 98 -11.45 -1.26 31.20
N VAL A 99 -11.66 -2.36 30.48
CA VAL A 99 -11.77 -3.72 31.06
C VAL A 99 -10.40 -4.41 31.12
N GLY A 100 -9.35 -3.82 30.51
CA GLY A 100 -8.01 -4.38 30.45
C GLY A 100 -7.81 -5.42 29.35
N ASP A 101 -8.71 -5.47 28.36
CA ASP A 101 -8.60 -6.34 27.21
C ASP A 101 -7.49 -5.87 26.25
N LYS A 102 -6.89 -6.83 25.55
CA LYS A 102 -5.89 -6.53 24.51
C LYS A 102 -6.58 -6.00 23.25
N PRO A 103 -5.94 -5.07 22.53
CA PRO A 103 -6.51 -4.55 21.30
C PRO A 103 -6.63 -5.65 20.24
N VAL A 104 -7.65 -5.54 19.37
CA VAL A 104 -7.83 -6.45 18.22
C VAL A 104 -7.80 -5.68 16.91
N LYS A 105 -7.65 -6.42 15.82
CA LYS A 105 -7.73 -5.86 14.48
C LYS A 105 -9.19 -5.75 14.02
N TYR A 106 -9.48 -4.73 13.21
CA TYR A 106 -10.74 -4.49 12.52
C TYR A 106 -10.43 -4.29 11.04
N HIS A 107 -11.09 -5.03 10.15
CA HIS A 107 -10.85 -5.02 8.71
C HIS A 107 -9.35 -5.15 8.36
N GLY A 108 -8.63 -6.01 9.08
CA GLY A 108 -7.19 -6.23 8.90
C GLY A 108 -6.28 -5.15 9.49
N LYS A 109 -6.82 -4.07 10.06
CA LYS A 109 -6.08 -2.92 10.59
C LYS A 109 -6.07 -2.88 12.11
N TRP A 110 -5.02 -2.32 12.68
CA TRP A 110 -4.95 -2.01 14.11
C TRP A 110 -5.68 -0.68 14.42
N PRO A 111 -6.19 -0.51 15.65
CA PRO A 111 -6.99 0.65 16.02
C PRO A 111 -6.12 1.89 16.32
N PHE A 112 -5.47 2.42 15.29
CA PHE A 112 -4.67 3.64 15.40
C PHE A 112 -5.54 4.88 15.44
N ARG A 113 -5.15 5.86 16.25
CA ARG A 113 -5.81 7.18 16.28
C ARG A 113 -5.24 8.07 15.17
N ARG A 114 -6.12 8.54 14.29
CA ARG A 114 -5.82 9.56 13.27
C ARG A 114 -5.41 10.88 13.94
N VAL A 115 -4.38 11.54 13.40
CA VAL A 115 -3.92 12.86 13.87
C VAL A 115 -3.89 13.82 12.67
N TYR A 116 -4.57 14.97 12.78
CA TYR A 116 -4.71 15.94 11.67
C TYR A 116 -5.18 15.36 10.33
N GLY A 117 -5.98 14.28 10.35
CA GLY A 117 -6.47 13.60 9.15
C GLY A 117 -5.51 12.56 8.56
N ILE A 118 -4.33 12.37 9.16
CA ILE A 118 -3.36 11.32 8.79
C ILE A 118 -3.71 10.03 9.53
N GLN A 119 -3.79 8.91 8.81
CA GLN A 119 -4.09 7.61 9.41
C GLN A 119 -2.96 7.10 10.30
N GLU A 120 -1.72 7.09 9.81
CA GLU A 120 -0.57 6.53 10.51
C GLU A 120 0.61 7.53 10.54
N PRO A 121 0.59 8.54 11.43
CA PRO A 121 1.57 9.63 11.42
C PRO A 121 3.03 9.18 11.54
N VAL A 122 3.28 8.14 12.35
CA VAL A 122 4.64 7.59 12.53
C VAL A 122 5.13 6.90 11.27
N ALA A 123 4.29 6.09 10.63
CA ALA A 123 4.64 5.42 9.38
C ALA A 123 4.90 6.44 8.26
N VAL A 124 4.06 7.48 8.13
CA VAL A 124 4.28 8.58 7.19
C VAL A 124 5.64 9.26 7.44
N ALA A 125 5.97 9.56 8.69
CA ALA A 125 7.25 10.20 9.04
C ALA A 125 8.45 9.32 8.69
N LEU A 126 8.37 8.01 8.97
CA LEU A 126 9.43 7.05 8.65
C LEU A 126 9.57 6.86 7.12
N SER A 127 8.48 6.78 6.37
CA SER A 127 8.52 6.69 4.91
C SER A 127 9.08 7.96 4.28
N ALA A 128 8.71 9.14 4.78
CA ALA A 128 9.27 10.42 4.34
C ALA A 128 10.77 10.54 4.64
N LEU A 129 11.21 10.06 5.81
CA LEU A 129 12.62 10.00 6.16
C LEU A 129 13.37 9.06 5.21
N ASN A 130 12.85 7.86 4.95
CA ASN A 130 13.45 6.94 3.98
C ASN A 130 13.55 7.56 2.58
N LEU A 131 12.48 8.22 2.11
CA LEU A 131 12.49 8.96 0.85
C LEU A 131 13.61 10.00 0.80
N SER A 132 13.78 10.77 1.88
CA SER A 132 14.82 11.80 1.97
C SER A 132 16.23 11.20 1.91
N ILE A 133 16.46 10.05 2.56
CA ILE A 133 17.74 9.35 2.53
C ILE A 133 18.01 8.80 1.13
N GLN A 134 17.03 8.19 0.47
CA GLN A 134 17.19 7.69 -0.90
C GLN A 134 17.49 8.82 -1.89
N PHE A 135 16.80 9.96 -1.76
CA PHE A 135 17.06 11.15 -2.57
C PHE A 135 18.48 11.68 -2.34
N HIS A 136 18.89 11.82 -1.08
CA HIS A 136 20.24 12.27 -0.73
C HIS A 136 21.31 11.32 -1.27
N GLY A 137 21.12 10.00 -1.15
CA GLY A 137 22.03 8.99 -1.68
C GLY A 137 22.13 9.05 -3.21
N TRP A 138 21.01 9.14 -3.91
CA TRP A 138 20.96 9.26 -5.37
C TRP A 138 21.64 10.55 -5.85
N MET A 139 21.37 11.69 -5.21
CA MET A 139 21.99 12.97 -5.56
C MET A 139 23.50 12.95 -5.29
N SER A 140 23.93 12.38 -4.17
CA SER A 140 25.37 12.23 -3.85
C SER A 140 26.08 11.37 -4.89
N PHE A 141 25.45 10.29 -5.34
CA PHE A 141 25.98 9.43 -6.40
C PHE A 141 26.04 10.15 -7.76
N PHE A 142 25.00 10.91 -8.11
CA PHE A 142 24.98 11.75 -9.31
C PHE A 142 26.14 12.76 -9.30
N ILE A 143 26.31 13.49 -8.20
CA ILE A 143 27.39 14.49 -8.05
C ILE A 143 28.76 13.82 -8.18
N LEU A 144 28.98 12.68 -7.51
CA LEU A 144 30.23 11.94 -7.59
C LEU A 144 30.58 11.55 -9.04
N LEU A 145 29.61 10.98 -9.77
CA LEU A 145 29.84 10.48 -11.12
C LEU A 145 30.10 11.59 -12.15
N TYR A 146 29.37 12.69 -12.09
CA TYR A 146 29.42 13.72 -13.12
C TYR A 146 30.36 14.88 -12.80
N TYR A 147 30.66 15.15 -11.52
CA TYR A 147 31.45 16.31 -11.12
C TYR A 147 32.78 15.97 -10.44
N LYS A 148 32.96 14.75 -9.91
CA LYS A 148 34.17 14.37 -9.18
C LYS A 148 35.03 13.35 -9.93
N LEU A 149 34.42 12.46 -10.70
CA LEU A 149 35.13 11.43 -11.44
C LEU A 149 35.42 11.86 -12.88
N PRO A 150 36.60 11.51 -13.42
CA PRO A 150 36.90 11.76 -14.83
C PRO A 150 35.96 10.94 -15.72
N LEU A 151 35.36 11.62 -16.69
CA LEU A 151 34.56 10.97 -17.73
C LEU A 151 35.49 10.23 -18.70
N ARG A 152 35.00 9.13 -19.28
CA ARG A 152 35.71 8.44 -20.37
C ARG A 152 35.79 9.36 -21.61
N PRO A 153 36.74 9.13 -22.54
CA PRO A 153 36.89 9.95 -23.75
C PRO A 153 35.63 10.03 -24.61
N ASP A 154 34.76 9.03 -24.53
CA ASP A 154 33.45 8.96 -25.19
C ASP A 154 32.34 9.70 -24.41
N LYS A 155 32.69 10.51 -23.41
CA LYS A 155 31.80 11.23 -22.48
C LYS A 155 30.89 10.32 -21.64
N LYS A 156 31.14 9.01 -21.59
CA LYS A 156 30.40 8.10 -20.70
C LYS A 156 31.00 8.10 -19.30
N THR A 157 30.18 7.76 -18.32
CA THR A 157 30.64 7.58 -16.94
C THR A 157 31.61 6.41 -16.85
N TYR A 158 32.65 6.52 -16.01
CA TYR A 158 33.62 5.45 -15.80
C TYR A 158 32.99 4.14 -15.34
N TYR A 159 31.92 4.26 -14.54
CA TYR A 159 31.18 3.15 -13.97
C TYR A 159 30.09 2.63 -14.92
N GLU A 160 30.14 1.34 -15.25
CA GLU A 160 29.32 0.72 -16.31
C GLU A 160 27.89 0.37 -15.88
N TYR A 161 27.61 0.44 -14.58
CA TYR A 161 26.27 0.20 -14.02
C TYR A 161 25.55 1.50 -13.64
N THR A 162 26.11 2.66 -14.02
CA THR A 162 25.53 3.98 -13.69
C THR A 162 24.04 4.07 -14.00
N GLY A 163 23.62 3.64 -15.19
CA GLY A 163 22.21 3.69 -15.59
C GLY A 163 21.31 2.87 -14.66
N LEU A 164 21.76 1.68 -14.24
CA LEU A 164 20.99 0.83 -13.33
C LEU A 164 20.82 1.46 -11.95
N TRP A 165 21.83 2.16 -11.42
CA TRP A 165 21.72 2.85 -10.13
C TRP A 165 20.82 4.09 -10.19
N HIS A 166 20.74 4.76 -11.34
CA HIS A 166 19.76 5.83 -11.53
C HIS A 166 18.33 5.28 -11.54
N ILE A 167 18.10 4.16 -12.23
CA ILE A 167 16.80 3.48 -12.24
C ILE A 167 16.43 3.02 -10.82
N TYR A 168 17.37 2.39 -10.10
CA TYR A 168 17.19 2.02 -8.69
C TYR A 168 16.75 3.22 -7.84
N GLY A 169 17.48 4.34 -7.91
CA GLY A 169 17.17 5.53 -7.11
C GLY A 169 15.77 6.07 -7.40
N ILE A 170 15.38 6.13 -8.68
CA ILE A 170 14.04 6.58 -9.09
C ILE A 170 12.95 5.63 -8.57
N LEU A 171 13.11 4.31 -8.73
CA LEU A 171 12.14 3.33 -8.25
C LEU A 171 12.06 3.31 -6.71
N ALA A 172 13.19 3.45 -6.02
CA ALA A 172 13.23 3.53 -4.56
C ALA A 172 12.48 4.77 -4.06
N MET A 173 12.77 5.94 -4.63
CA MET A 173 12.05 7.17 -4.29
C MET A 173 10.55 7.07 -4.61
N ASN A 174 10.18 6.43 -5.73
CA ASN A 174 8.78 6.21 -6.07
C ASN A 174 8.06 5.33 -5.06
N SER A 175 8.71 4.25 -4.60
CA SER A 175 8.14 3.33 -3.60
C SER A 175 7.93 4.02 -2.25
N TRP A 176 8.93 4.72 -1.73
CA TRP A 176 8.79 5.42 -0.44
C TRP A 176 7.81 6.61 -0.50
N PHE A 177 7.68 7.24 -1.67
CA PHE A 177 6.66 8.27 -1.89
C PHE A 177 5.25 7.67 -1.78
N TRP A 178 4.98 6.57 -2.49
CA TRP A 178 3.65 5.94 -2.43
C TRP A 178 3.35 5.32 -1.06
N SER A 179 4.36 4.79 -0.37
CA SER A 179 4.22 4.35 1.02
C SER A 179 3.80 5.50 1.94
N ALA A 180 4.46 6.66 1.84
CA ALA A 180 4.09 7.83 2.63
C ALA A 180 2.65 8.32 2.31
N VAL A 181 2.25 8.27 1.04
CA VAL A 181 0.89 8.64 0.62
C VAL A 181 -0.14 7.63 1.16
N PHE A 182 0.13 6.32 1.07
CA PHE A 182 -0.73 5.26 1.58
C PHE A 182 -0.95 5.36 3.10
N HIS A 183 0.12 5.47 3.89
CA HIS A 183 0.01 5.64 5.35
C HIS A 183 -0.66 6.97 5.74
N SER A 184 -0.67 7.97 4.84
CA SER A 184 -1.40 9.21 5.08
C SER A 184 -2.91 9.04 4.88
N ARG A 185 -3.29 8.41 3.77
CA ARG A 185 -4.67 8.18 3.35
C ARG A 185 -4.76 6.85 2.62
N ASP A 186 -5.33 5.90 3.33
CA ASP A 186 -5.54 4.53 2.88
C ASP A 186 -6.87 4.46 2.11
N VAL A 187 -6.76 4.41 0.79
CA VAL A 187 -7.85 4.18 -0.15
C VAL A 187 -7.39 3.15 -1.18
N GLU A 188 -8.32 2.47 -1.84
CA GLU A 188 -8.00 1.38 -2.79
C GLU A 188 -6.94 1.79 -3.83
N LEU A 189 -6.99 3.04 -4.30
CA LEU A 189 -6.00 3.57 -5.25
C LEU A 189 -4.59 3.68 -4.63
N THR A 190 -4.47 4.22 -3.41
CA THR A 190 -3.15 4.43 -2.78
C THR A 190 -2.54 3.12 -2.34
N GLU A 191 -3.35 2.17 -1.88
CA GLU A 191 -2.94 0.79 -1.58
C GLU A 191 -2.37 0.10 -2.84
N LYS A 192 -3.10 0.16 -3.95
CA LYS A 192 -2.66 -0.42 -5.23
C LYS A 192 -1.36 0.19 -5.73
N LEU A 193 -1.19 1.51 -5.60
CA LEU A 193 0.00 2.20 -6.06
C LEU A 193 1.22 1.93 -5.17
N ASP A 194 1.05 1.93 -3.85
CA ASP A 194 2.10 1.54 -2.91
C ASP A 194 2.56 0.12 -3.19
N CYS A 195 1.62 -0.82 -3.26
CA CYS A 195 1.91 -2.21 -3.51
C CYS A 195 2.58 -2.45 -4.87
N SER A 196 2.10 -1.80 -5.93
CA SER A 196 2.72 -1.86 -7.27
C SER A 196 4.14 -1.31 -7.27
N SER A 197 4.37 -0.19 -6.57
CA SER A 197 5.68 0.45 -6.49
C SER A 197 6.70 -0.38 -5.70
N ALA A 198 6.28 -1.02 -4.61
CA ALA A 198 7.10 -1.93 -3.82
C ALA A 198 7.50 -3.17 -4.65
N VAL A 199 6.54 -3.80 -5.34
CA VAL A 199 6.78 -4.93 -6.24
C VAL A 199 7.74 -4.57 -7.37
N ALA A 200 7.58 -3.39 -7.97
CA ALA A 200 8.48 -2.90 -9.02
C ALA A 200 9.92 -2.71 -8.50
N LEU A 201 10.08 -2.12 -7.30
CA LEU A 201 11.38 -1.95 -6.66
C LEU A 201 12.04 -3.30 -6.32
N LEU A 202 11.29 -4.24 -5.75
CA LEU A 202 11.77 -5.59 -5.44
C LEU A 202 12.21 -6.35 -6.70
N GLY A 203 11.38 -6.31 -7.74
CA GLY A 203 11.68 -6.89 -9.04
C GLY A 203 12.97 -6.33 -9.65
N PHE A 204 13.13 -5.00 -9.58
CA PHE A 204 14.35 -4.35 -10.07
C PHE A 204 15.58 -4.68 -9.22
N ASN A 205 15.44 -4.76 -7.90
CA ASN A 205 16.51 -5.20 -7.01
C ASN A 205 16.99 -6.61 -7.33
N PHE A 206 16.07 -7.52 -7.64
CA PHE A 206 16.41 -8.87 -8.06
C PHE A 206 17.19 -8.89 -9.38
N ILE A 207 16.75 -8.11 -10.38
CA ILE A 207 17.49 -7.94 -11.64
C ILE A 207 18.90 -7.39 -11.35
N LEU A 208 18.99 -6.32 -10.55
CA LEU A 208 20.26 -5.67 -10.22
C LEU A 208 21.21 -6.65 -9.49
N ALA A 209 20.69 -7.46 -8.58
CA ALA A 209 21.45 -8.48 -7.86
C ALA A 209 22.04 -9.53 -8.82
N ILE A 210 21.26 -10.05 -9.78
CA ILE A 210 21.75 -11.00 -10.80
C ILE A 210 22.83 -10.34 -11.65
N LEU A 211 22.56 -9.16 -12.22
CA LEU A 211 23.50 -8.47 -13.11
C LEU A 211 24.83 -8.14 -12.42
N ARG A 212 24.78 -7.79 -11.12
CA ARG A 212 25.97 -7.51 -10.31
C ARG A 212 26.70 -8.80 -9.89
N ALA A 213 25.98 -9.83 -9.45
CA ALA A 213 26.57 -11.10 -9.01
C ALA A 213 27.33 -11.81 -10.14
N PHE A 214 26.76 -11.83 -11.34
CA PHE A 214 27.39 -12.42 -12.53
C PHE A 214 28.26 -11.43 -13.32
N SER A 215 28.44 -10.19 -12.82
CA SER A 215 29.24 -9.14 -13.46
C SER A 215 28.91 -8.97 -14.95
N VAL A 216 27.62 -8.99 -15.31
CA VAL A 216 27.16 -8.91 -16.70
C VAL A 216 27.39 -7.49 -17.22
N ARG A 217 28.34 -7.34 -18.15
CA ARG A 217 28.73 -6.04 -18.74
C ARG A 217 28.16 -5.82 -20.12
N ASP A 218 27.93 -6.90 -20.87
CA ASP A 218 27.35 -6.82 -22.20
C ASP A 218 25.87 -6.38 -22.14
N GLU A 219 25.53 -5.38 -22.96
CA GLU A 219 24.19 -4.78 -22.93
C GLU A 219 23.12 -5.75 -23.44
N ALA A 220 23.44 -6.58 -24.43
CA ALA A 220 22.49 -7.58 -24.94
C ALA A 220 22.21 -8.65 -23.88
N ALA A 221 23.24 -9.14 -23.19
CA ALA A 221 23.09 -10.08 -22.08
C ALA A 221 22.28 -9.48 -20.91
N ARG A 222 22.46 -8.19 -20.60
CA ARG A 222 21.64 -7.49 -19.58
C ARG A 222 20.17 -7.50 -19.97
N VAL A 223 19.85 -7.17 -21.23
CA VAL A 223 18.47 -7.17 -21.73
C VAL A 223 17.88 -8.59 -21.72
N MET A 224 18.65 -9.60 -22.14
CA MET A 224 18.20 -10.99 -22.13
C MET A 224 17.84 -11.49 -20.73
N VAL A 225 18.57 -11.07 -19.70
CA VAL A 225 18.29 -11.43 -18.29
C VAL A 225 17.14 -10.59 -17.73
N ALA A 226 17.12 -9.28 -18.00
CA ALA A 226 16.14 -8.36 -17.41
C ALA A 226 14.75 -8.51 -18.03
N ALA A 227 14.63 -8.71 -19.35
CA ALA A 227 13.35 -8.75 -20.06
C ALA A 227 12.34 -9.78 -19.50
N PRO A 228 12.69 -11.06 -19.28
CA PRO A 228 11.74 -12.03 -18.71
C PRO A 228 11.33 -11.68 -17.28
N LEU A 229 12.24 -11.12 -16.47
CA LEU A 229 11.94 -10.69 -15.10
C LEU A 229 11.04 -9.46 -15.06
N ILE A 230 11.28 -8.48 -15.94
CA ILE A 230 10.41 -7.31 -16.10
C ILE A 230 9.02 -7.75 -16.55
N ALA A 231 8.92 -8.67 -17.52
CA ALA A 231 7.65 -9.21 -17.97
C ALA A 231 6.89 -9.87 -16.81
N PHE A 232 7.56 -10.72 -16.03
CA PHE A 232 6.97 -11.35 -14.83
C PHE A 232 6.46 -10.32 -13.81
N VAL A 233 7.30 -9.34 -13.44
CA VAL A 233 6.94 -8.27 -12.49
C VAL A 233 5.75 -7.47 -13.00
N THR A 234 5.74 -7.14 -14.29
CA THR A 234 4.65 -6.36 -14.91
C THR A 234 3.35 -7.16 -14.89
N THR A 235 3.39 -8.44 -15.28
CA THR A 235 2.21 -9.32 -15.21
C THR A 235 1.71 -9.48 -13.77
N HIS A 236 2.62 -9.56 -12.80
CA HIS A 236 2.25 -9.64 -11.39
C HIS A 236 1.58 -8.35 -10.88
N ILE A 237 2.13 -7.18 -11.23
CA ILE A 237 1.51 -5.87 -10.91
C ILE A 237 0.12 -5.77 -11.56
N LEU A 238 -0.02 -6.16 -12.83
CA LEU A 238 -1.31 -6.17 -13.51
C LEU A 238 -2.31 -7.11 -12.81
N TYR A 239 -1.85 -8.30 -12.40
CA TYR A 239 -2.68 -9.24 -11.63
C TYR A 239 -3.18 -8.61 -10.33
N LEU A 240 -2.31 -7.98 -9.54
CA LEU A 240 -2.69 -7.32 -8.27
C LEU A 240 -3.66 -6.14 -8.48
N ASN A 241 -3.55 -5.41 -9.60
CA ASN A 241 -4.39 -4.25 -9.87
C ASN A 241 -5.78 -4.61 -10.42
N PHE A 242 -5.86 -5.62 -11.30
CA PHE A 242 -7.07 -5.92 -12.08
C PHE A 242 -7.89 -7.09 -11.55
N TYR A 243 -7.29 -8.07 -10.87
CA TYR A 243 -8.07 -9.16 -10.30
C TYR A 243 -8.69 -8.71 -8.98
N LYS A 244 -10.03 -8.63 -8.96
CA LYS A 244 -10.82 -8.56 -7.73
C LYS A 244 -10.64 -9.86 -6.97
N LEU A 245 -9.68 -9.88 -6.05
CA LEU A 245 -9.66 -10.86 -4.97
C LEU A 245 -10.85 -10.49 -4.06
N ASP A 246 -11.85 -11.37 -3.95
CA ASP A 246 -13.13 -11.11 -3.27
C ASP A 246 -12.99 -10.45 -1.88
N HIS A 247 -13.82 -9.42 -1.65
CA HIS A 247 -13.85 -8.46 -0.54
C HIS A 247 -14.00 -9.01 0.89
N GLY A 248 -13.91 -10.32 1.11
CA GLY A 248 -13.74 -10.94 2.42
C GLY A 248 -12.30 -11.36 2.74
N ASN A 249 -11.52 -11.69 1.70
CA ASN A 249 -10.15 -12.20 1.80
C ASN A 249 -9.08 -11.19 1.35
N SER A 250 -9.50 -10.07 0.72
CA SER A 250 -8.62 -9.11 0.05
C SER A 250 -7.65 -8.43 1.00
N PHE A 251 -8.10 -8.09 2.22
CA PHE A 251 -7.27 -7.33 3.16
C PHE A 251 -6.07 -8.15 3.62
N LEU A 252 -6.22 -9.47 3.79
CA LEU A 252 -5.13 -10.29 4.31
C LEU A 252 -4.08 -10.61 3.24
N LEU A 253 -4.48 -10.95 2.00
CA LEU A 253 -3.52 -11.35 0.97
C LEU A 253 -2.67 -10.17 0.48
N MET A 254 -3.30 -8.99 0.27
CA MET A 254 -2.59 -7.77 -0.11
C MET A 254 -1.74 -7.23 1.07
N SER A 255 -2.26 -7.26 2.31
CA SER A 255 -1.47 -6.90 3.49
C SER A 255 -0.31 -7.85 3.75
N LEU A 256 -0.43 -9.15 3.45
CA LEU A 256 0.67 -10.11 3.62
C LEU A 256 1.78 -9.92 2.58
N THR A 257 1.47 -9.40 1.40
CA THR A 257 2.47 -9.09 0.36
C THR A 257 3.03 -7.67 0.44
N CYS A 258 2.27 -6.73 1.01
CA CYS A 258 2.62 -5.31 1.02
C CYS A 258 2.88 -4.69 2.42
N ASN A 259 2.54 -5.36 3.53
CA ASN A 259 3.13 -5.09 4.85
C ASN A 259 4.25 -6.10 5.13
N ALA A 260 5.44 -5.84 4.58
CA ALA A 260 6.70 -6.42 5.04
C ALA A 260 7.67 -5.29 5.38
#